data_AF-A0A6A1Q6P4-F1
#
_entry.id   AF-A0A6A1Q6P4-F1
#
_cell.length_a   1.000
_cell.length_b   1.000
_cell.length_c   1.000
_cell.angle_alpha   90.00
_cell.angle_beta   90.00
_cell.angle_gamma   90.00
#
_symmetry.space_group_name_H-M   'P 1'
#
loop_
_entity.id
_entity.type
_entity.pdbx_description
1 polymer ?
#
loop_
_entity_poly.entity_id
_entity_poly.type
_entity_poly.pdbx_seq_one_letter_code
_entity_poly.pdbx_strand_id
1 'polypeptide(L)' 'MEAAILTEKKLNQALLDLLALGSACADPQLCDFLESHLLDEEVKLIKKMGNHLTNFRWLSGPQAGLCKCLTVQRLTVKHD' A
#
# COMPACT_ATOMS: atom_id res chain seq x y z
N MET A 1 1.04 2.31 -9.77
CA MET A 1 1.05 1.96 -8.33
C MET A 1 1.38 0.48 -8.12
N GLU A 2 0.80 -0.45 -8.89
CA GLU A 2 1.12 -1.88 -8.80
C GLU A 2 2.61 -2.20 -8.96
N ALA A 3 3.27 -1.61 -9.96
CA ALA A 3 4.72 -1.76 -10.15
C ALA A 3 5.52 -1.27 -8.93
N ALA A 4 5.12 -0.16 -8.32
CA ALA A 4 5.78 0.37 -7.13
C ALA A 4 5.58 -0.55 -5.92
N ILE A 5 4.35 -1.08 -5.71
CA ILE A 5 4.09 -2.08 -4.65
C ILE A 5 4.95 -3.34 -4.86
N LEU A 6 5.13 -3.79 -6.11
CA LEU A 6 6.02 -4.92 -6.40
C LEU A 6 7.47 -4.60 -6.02
N THR A 7 7.94 -3.38 -6.29
CA THR A 7 9.26 -2.91 -5.87
C THR A 7 9.41 -2.91 -4.35
N GLU A 8 8.45 -2.35 -3.62
CA GLU A 8 8.51 -2.34 -2.14
C GLU A 8 8.49 -3.74 -1.55
N LYS A 9 7.70 -4.66 -2.10
CA LYS A 9 7.73 -6.07 -1.68
C LYS A 9 9.09 -6.73 -1.88
N LYS A 10 9.77 -6.42 -2.99
CA LYS A 10 11.12 -6.92 -3.25
C LYS A 10 12.14 -6.31 -2.29
N LEU A 11 12.02 -5.02 -2.00
CA LEU A 11 12.85 -4.34 -1.01
C LEU A 11 12.67 -4.96 0.38
N ASN A 12 11.42 -5.16 0.82
CA ASN A 12 11.12 -5.80 2.09
C ASN A 12 11.70 -7.23 2.18
N GLN A 13 11.66 -8.00 1.08
CA GLN A 13 12.32 -9.31 1.04
C GLN A 13 13.84 -9.18 1.19
N ALA A 14 14.48 -8.24 0.49
CA ALA A 14 15.91 -8.01 0.61
C ALA A 14 16.33 -7.58 2.03
N LEU A 15 15.50 -6.81 2.72
CA LEU A 15 15.72 -6.44 4.13
C LEU A 15 15.62 -7.65 5.07
N LEU A 16 14.67 -8.56 4.84
CA LEU A 16 14.56 -9.82 5.59
C LEU A 16 15.77 -10.73 5.34
N ASP A 17 16.23 -10.82 4.10
CA ASP A 17 17.42 -11.60 3.77
C ASP A 17 18.67 -11.02 4.44
N LEU A 18 18.79 -9.69 4.49
CA LEU A 18 19.85 -8.99 5.21
C LEU A 18 19.76 -9.20 6.73
N LEU A 19 18.56 -9.21 7.31
CA LEU A 19 18.34 -9.51 8.71
C LEU A 19 18.80 -10.94 9.05
N ALA A 20 18.45 -11.91 8.19
CA ALA A 20 18.90 -13.30 8.34
C ALA A 20 20.44 -13.40 8.30
N LEU A 21 21.09 -12.65 7.40
CA LEU A 21 22.55 -12.57 7.36
C LEU A 21 23.14 -11.92 8.61
N GLY A 22 22.57 -10.80 9.08
CA GLY A 22 23.00 -10.14 10.31
C GLY A 22 22.91 -11.06 11.53
N SER A 23 21.81 -11.83 11.62
CA SER A 23 21.61 -12.84 12.65
C SER A 23 22.66 -13.97 12.57
N ALA A 24 22.95 -14.47 11.37
CA ALA A 24 23.99 -15.48 11.16
C ALA A 24 25.40 -14.98 11.51
N CYS A 25 25.66 -13.68 11.31
CA CYS A 25 26.91 -13.02 11.69
C CYS A 25 26.96 -12.62 13.17
N ALA A 26 25.90 -12.88 13.95
CA ALA A 26 25.75 -12.44 15.34
C ALA A 26 25.96 -10.93 15.52
N ASP A 27 25.41 -10.13 14.61
CA ASP A 27 25.43 -8.66 14.67
C ASP A 27 24.07 -8.13 15.17
N PRO A 28 23.91 -7.95 16.50
CA PRO A 28 22.65 -7.48 17.08
C PRO A 28 22.36 -6.02 16.73
N GLN A 29 23.39 -5.20 16.47
CA GLN A 29 23.19 -3.79 16.14
C GLN A 29 22.58 -3.63 14.75
N LEU A 30 23.06 -4.41 13.78
CA LEU A 30 22.46 -4.45 12.45
C LEU A 30 21.01 -4.96 12.51
N CYS A 31 20.76 -6.05 13.24
CA CYS A 31 19.42 -6.62 13.36
C CYS A 31 18.43 -5.62 13.97
N ASP A 32 18.81 -4.98 15.09
CA ASP A 32 17.98 -3.97 15.76
C ASP A 32 17.68 -2.77 14.84
N PHE A 33 18.67 -2.30 14.08
CA PHE A 33 18.47 -1.22 13.12
C PHE A 33 17.48 -1.60 12.01
N LEU A 34 17.61 -2.80 11.43
CA LEU A 34 16.72 -3.27 10.37
C LEU A 34 15.27 -3.41 10.86
N GLU A 35 15.07 -3.98 12.05
CA GLU A 35 13.75 -4.20 12.65
C GLU A 35 13.08 -2.88 13.06
N SER A 36 13.81 -2.00 13.76
CA SER A 36 13.24 -0.78 14.36
C SER A 36 13.01 0.34 13.35
N HIS A 37 13.83 0.44 12.29
CA HIS A 37 13.79 1.60 11.39
C HIS A 37 13.29 1.29 9.98
N LEU A 38 13.46 0.06 9.48
CA LEU A 38 13.20 -0.23 8.07
C LEU A 38 12.04 -1.20 7.87
N LEU A 39 12.01 -2.33 8.57
CA LEU A 39 10.98 -3.37 8.34
C LEU A 39 9.58 -2.89 8.71
N ASP A 40 9.40 -2.20 9.84
CA ASP A 40 8.10 -1.66 10.24
C ASP A 40 7.60 -0.57 9.27
N GLU A 41 8.50 0.29 8.81
CA GLU A 41 8.17 1.36 7.85
C GLU A 41 7.83 0.80 6.46
N GLU A 42 8.51 -0.25 5.99
CA GLU A 42 8.16 -0.90 4.72
C GLU A 42 6.78 -1.56 4.76
N VAL A 43 6.46 -2.27 5.84
CA VAL A 43 5.14 -2.89 6.00
C VAL A 43 4.03 -1.83 6.01
N LYS A 44 4.25 -0.70 6.70
CA LYS A 44 3.33 0.45 6.70
C LYS A 44 3.17 1.05 5.31
N LEU A 45 4.26 1.22 4.58
CA LEU A 45 4.27 1.79 3.22
C LEU A 45 3.49 0.90 2.25
N ILE A 46 3.80 -0.40 2.20
CA ILE A 46 3.12 -1.38 1.35
C ILE A 46 1.61 -1.40 1.66
N LYS A 47 1.22 -1.40 2.93
CA LYS A 47 -0.18 -1.35 3.35
C LYS A 47 -0.88 -0.07 2.87
N LYS A 48 -0.23 1.08 3.05
CA LYS A 48 -0.75 2.38 2.60
C LYS A 48 -0.96 2.40 1.08
N MET A 49 0.02 1.92 0.31
CA MET A 49 -0.08 1.82 -1.14
C MET A 49 -1.18 0.83 -1.59
N GLY A 50 -1.33 -0.30 -0.89
CA GLY A 50 -2.42 -1.24 -1.14
C GLY A 50 -3.80 -0.63 -0.92
N ASN A 51 -3.97 0.16 0.14
CA ASN A 51 -5.22 0.90 0.41
C ASN A 51 -5.50 1.93 -0.69
N HIS A 52 -4.48 2.69 -1.12
CA HIS A 52 -4.62 3.64 -2.23
C HIS A 52 -5.02 2.95 -3.54
N LEU A 53 -4.42 1.79 -3.85
CA LEU A 53 -4.76 1.02 -5.04
C LEU A 53 -6.22 0.53 -5.00
N THR A 54 -6.68 0.03 -3.85
CA THR A 54 -8.07 -0.40 -3.66
C THR A 54 -9.04 0.77 -3.83
N ASN A 55 -8.77 1.92 -3.22
CA ASN A 55 -9.58 3.13 -3.38
C ASN A 55 -9.62 3.59 -4.85
N PHE A 56 -8.48 3.56 -5.54
CA PHE A 56 -8.42 3.92 -6.95
C PHE A 56 -9.22 2.95 -7.83
N ARG A 57 -9.13 1.64 -7.59
CA ARG A 57 -9.93 0.63 -8.31
C ARG A 57 -11.43 0.79 -8.07
N TRP A 58 -11.82 1.16 -6.85
CA TRP A 58 -13.22 1.46 -6.54
C TRP A 58 -13.72 2.71 -7.29
N LEU A 59 -12.92 3.78 -7.29
CA LEU A 59 -13.21 5.03 -8.03
C LEU A 59 -13.18 4.89 -9.56
N SER A 60 -12.52 3.87 -10.09
CA SER A 60 -12.45 3.58 -11.53
C SER A 60 -13.35 2.44 -11.98
N GLY A 61 -14.00 1.75 -11.05
CA GLY A 61 -14.94 0.67 -11.34
C GLY A 61 -16.28 1.16 -11.91
N PRO A 62 -17.15 0.25 -12.38
CA PRO A 62 -18.47 0.59 -12.96
C PRO A 62 -19.36 1.44 -12.05
N GLN A 63 -19.10 1.39 -10.74
CA GLN A 63 -19.82 2.15 -9.73
C GLN A 63 -19.47 3.65 -9.73
N ALA A 64 -18.35 4.05 -10.34
CA ALA A 64 -17.99 5.46 -10.53
C ALA A 64 -18.97 6.17 -11.49
N GLY A 65 -19.47 5.45 -12.50
CA GLY A 65 -20.55 5.92 -13.37
C GLY A 65 -21.88 6.01 -12.63
N LEU A 66 -22.21 5.01 -11.81
CA LEU A 66 -23.42 5.01 -10.96
C LEU A 66 -23.40 6.17 -9.97
N CYS A 67 -22.28 6.46 -9.31
CA CYS A 67 -22.22 7.57 -8.36
C CYS A 67 -22.44 8.94 -9.03
N LYS A 68 -21.99 9.11 -10.29
CA LYS A 68 -22.29 10.28 -11.13
C LYS A 68 -23.73 10.31 -11.63
N CYS A 69 -24.28 9.19 -12.12
CA CYS A 69 -25.67 9.12 -12.57
C CYS A 69 -26.67 9.32 -11.43
N LEU A 70 -26.38 8.78 -10.25
CA LEU A 70 -27.22 8.93 -9.05
C LEU A 70 -27.19 10.37 -8.51
N THR A 71 -26.06 11.08 -8.59
CA THR A 71 -26.01 12.50 -8.22
C THR A 71 -26.71 13.39 -9.24
N VAL A 72 -26.61 13.07 -10.53
CA VAL A 72 -27.37 13.78 -11.59
C VAL A 72 -28.88 13.57 -11.42
N GLN A 73 -29.36 12.34 -11.19
CA GLN A 73 -30.79 12.07 -10.96
C GLN A 73 -31.33 12.76 -9.69
N ARG A 74 -30.54 12.82 -8.61
CA ARG A 74 -30.95 13.53 -7.39
C ARG A 74 -31.03 15.05 -7.54
N LEU A 75 -30.34 15.62 -8.52
CA LEU A 75 -30.41 17.05 -8.84
C LEU A 75 -31.54 17.36 -9.82
N THR A 76 -31.88 16.44 -10.73
CA THR A 76 -33.02 16.61 -11.65
C THR A 76 -34.37 16.41 -10.96
N VAL A 77 -34.47 15.53 -9.94
CA VAL A 77 -35.72 15.30 -9.20
C VAL A 77 -36.06 16.40 -8.18
N LYS A 78 -35.11 17.31 -7.88
CA LYS A 78 -35.35 18.44 -6.96
C LYS A 78 -35.87 19.71 -7.64
N HIS A 79 -36.08 19.68 -8.95
CA HIS A 79 -36.53 20.82 -9.76
C HIS A 79 -37.94 20.67 -10.35
N ASP A 80 -38.69 19.64 -9.97
CA ASP A 80 -40.13 19.52 -10.24
C ASP A 80 -40.96 19.68 -8.95
#